data_AF-A0A7X7NHV7-F1
#
_entry.id   AF-A0A7X7NHV7-F1
#
_cell.length_a   1.000
_cell.length_b   1.000
_cell.length_c   1.000
_cell.angle_alpha   90.00
_cell.angle_beta   90.00
_cell.angle_gamma   90.00
#
_symmetry.space_group_name_H-M   'P 1'
#
loop_
_entity.id
_entity.type
_entity.pdbx_description
1 polymer ?
#
loop_
_entity_poly.entity_id
_entity_poly.type
_entity_poly.pdbx_seq_one_letter_code
_entity_poly.pdbx_strand_id
1 'polypeptide(L)'
;MKKKSSVSRTVNFRWSSKVELYNYFMEKYSLDKEAIDREIEDVMAVFRPRKGQIIRTQELWQKVGQVLESKRSLTDQSSPDLHM
;
A
#
# COMPACT_ATOMS: atom_id res chain seq x y z
N MET A 1 30.18 10.42 -13.89
CA MET A 1 29.43 11.61 -13.40
C MET A 1 28.22 11.15 -12.59
N LYS A 2 27.99 11.78 -11.44
CA LYS A 2 27.03 11.37 -10.39
C LYS A 2 25.58 11.35 -10.89
N LYS A 3 24.89 10.21 -10.75
CA LYS A 3 23.44 10.08 -10.95
C LYS A 3 22.74 10.93 -9.88
N LYS A 4 22.13 12.05 -10.28
CA LYS A 4 21.30 12.87 -9.41
C LYS A 4 20.00 12.11 -9.19
N SER A 5 19.88 11.46 -8.04
CA SER A 5 18.62 10.91 -7.54
C SER A 5 17.66 12.08 -7.31
N SER A 6 16.91 12.45 -8.34
CA SER A 6 15.75 13.31 -8.20
C SER A 6 14.80 12.61 -7.24
N VAL A 7 14.63 13.18 -6.05
CA VAL A 7 13.55 12.83 -5.13
C VAL A 7 12.26 13.23 -5.83
N SER A 8 11.79 12.37 -6.74
CA SER A 8 10.48 12.50 -7.31
C SER A 8 9.51 12.35 -6.16
N ARG A 9 8.89 13.45 -5.73
CA ARG A 9 7.61 13.38 -5.03
C ARG A 9 6.78 12.38 -5.83
N THR A 10 6.18 11.40 -5.16
CA THR A 10 5.42 10.33 -5.82
C THR A 10 4.26 10.96 -6.59
N VAL A 11 4.49 11.33 -7.86
CA VAL A 11 3.45 11.92 -8.73
C VAL A 11 2.53 10.81 -9.26
N ASN A 12 3.03 9.57 -9.27
CA ASN A 12 2.28 8.39 -9.70
C ASN A 12 1.67 7.69 -8.48
N PHE A 13 0.47 8.10 -8.12
CA PHE A 13 -0.39 7.30 -7.24
C PHE A 13 -0.83 6.06 -8.02
N ARG A 14 -0.49 4.87 -7.51
CA ARG A 14 -0.90 3.60 -8.14
C ARG A 14 -2.39 3.34 -7.95
N TRP A 15 -2.92 3.79 -6.82
CA TRP A 15 -4.33 3.69 -6.49
C TRP A 15 -4.82 5.09 -6.15
N SER A 16 -5.56 5.68 -7.09
CA SER A 16 -6.17 7.00 -6.90
C SER A 16 -7.49 6.91 -6.13
N SER A 17 -8.10 5.72 -6.14
CA SER A 17 -9.42 5.46 -5.56
C SER A 17 -9.49 4.14 -4.79
N LYS A 18 -10.41 4.08 -3.82
CA LYS A 18 -10.72 2.86 -3.05
C LYS A 18 -11.08 1.66 -3.94
N VAL A 19 -11.81 1.91 -5.02
CA VAL A 19 -12.24 0.88 -5.99
C VAL A 19 -11.04 0.27 -6.72
N GLU A 20 -10.08 1.07 -7.15
CA GLU A 20 -8.86 0.57 -7.80
C GLU A 20 -8.04 -0.28 -6.84
N LEU A 21 -7.99 0.12 -5.57
CA LEU A 21 -7.31 -0.64 -4.53
C LEU A 21 -7.99 -2.00 -4.34
N TYR A 22 -9.31 -2.04 -4.19
CA TYR A 22 -10.04 -3.31 -4.10
C TYR A 22 -9.82 -4.21 -5.30
N ASN A 23 -9.99 -3.69 -6.52
CA ASN A 23 -9.84 -4.49 -7.74
C ASN A 23 -8.43 -5.07 -7.82
N TYR A 24 -7.39 -4.24 -7.62
CA TYR A 24 -6.01 -4.71 -7.67
C TYR A 24 -5.72 -5.81 -6.63
N PHE A 25 -6.12 -5.63 -5.38
CA PHE A 25 -5.81 -6.60 -4.32
C PHE A 25 -6.66 -7.87 -4.41
N MET A 26 -7.90 -7.75 -4.89
CA MET A 26 -8.77 -8.89 -5.19
C MET A 26 -8.23 -9.68 -6.38
N GLU A 27 -7.83 -9.03 -7.47
CA GLU A 27 -7.32 -9.71 -8.67
C GLU A 27 -5.92 -10.29 -8.45
N LYS A 28 -5.02 -9.55 -7.80
CA LYS A 28 -3.61 -9.94 -7.66
C LYS A 28 -3.33 -10.85 -6.47
N TYR A 29 -4.04 -10.66 -5.37
CA TYR A 29 -3.78 -11.36 -4.10
C TYR A 29 -5.01 -12.11 -3.58
N SER A 30 -6.11 -12.15 -4.34
CA SER A 30 -7.38 -12.77 -3.92
C SER A 30 -7.84 -12.30 -2.53
N LEU A 31 -7.62 -11.02 -2.23
CA LEU A 31 -8.03 -10.42 -0.97
C LEU A 31 -9.50 -10.03 -0.99
N ASP A 32 -10.21 -10.47 0.03
CA ASP A 32 -11.58 -10.02 0.30
C ASP A 32 -11.63 -8.54 0.66
N LYS A 33 -12.75 -7.91 0.31
CA LYS A 33 -13.00 -6.50 0.64
C LYS A 33 -12.91 -6.25 2.14
N GLU A 34 -13.39 -7.18 2.97
CA GLU A 34 -13.32 -7.09 4.43
C GLU A 34 -11.89 -7.03 4.95
N ALA A 35 -10.98 -7.83 4.39
CA ALA A 35 -9.57 -7.81 4.78
C ALA A 35 -8.91 -6.48 4.39
N ILE A 36 -9.28 -5.94 3.23
CA ILE A 36 -8.80 -4.64 2.75
C ILE A 36 -9.37 -3.50 3.62
N ASP A 37 -10.66 -3.53 3.97
CA ASP A 37 -11.30 -2.53 4.83
C ASP A 37 -10.65 -2.47 6.22
N ARG A 38 -10.37 -3.62 6.84
CA ARG A 38 -9.64 -3.65 8.13
C ARG A 38 -8.29 -2.94 8.03
N GLU A 39 -7.55 -3.17 6.95
CA GLU A 39 -6.27 -2.49 6.74
C GLU A 39 -6.44 -0.99 6.49
N ILE A 40 -7.50 -0.58 5.80
CA ILE A 40 -7.84 0.83 5.63
C ILE A 40 -8.08 1.48 6.99
N GLU A 41 -8.88 0.84 7.86
CA GLU A 41 -9.16 1.35 9.21
C GLU A 41 -7.90 1.43 10.07
N ASP A 42 -7.07 0.39 10.06
CA ASP A 42 -5.78 0.36 10.78
C ASP A 42 -4.85 1.48 10.30
N VAL A 43 -4.73 1.65 8.98
CA VAL A 43 -3.92 2.72 8.41
C VAL A 43 -4.52 4.08 8.76
N MET A 44 -5.83 4.28 8.68
CA MET A 44 -6.48 5.53 9.09
C MET A 44 -6.25 5.86 10.57
N ALA A 45 -6.26 4.86 11.45
CA ALA A 45 -6.00 5.05 12.88
C ALA A 45 -4.57 5.53 13.16
N VAL A 46 -3.60 5.05 12.38
CA VAL A 46 -2.18 5.44 12.48
C VAL A 46 -1.89 6.71 11.68
N PHE A 47 -2.60 6.94 10.58
CA PHE A 47 -2.43 8.05 9.65
C PHE A 47 -3.10 9.30 10.22
N ARG A 48 -2.56 9.78 11.34
CA ARG A 48 -2.98 11.03 11.96
C ARG A 48 -2.43 12.21 11.13
N PRO A 49 -3.29 13.11 10.63
CA PRO A 49 -2.81 14.31 9.98
C PRO A 49 -1.95 15.10 10.96
N ARG A 50 -0.78 15.57 10.51
CA ARG A 50 -0.05 16.61 11.26
C ARG A 50 -0.98 17.83 11.34
N LYS A 51 -1.13 18.44 12.52
CA LYS A 51 -2.04 19.56 12.78
C LYS A 51 -2.00 20.57 11.62
N GLY A 52 -3.13 20.69 10.90
CA GLY A 52 -3.30 21.65 9.80
C GLY A 52 -3.09 21.11 8.38
N GLN A 53 -2.71 19.85 8.18
CA GLN A 53 -2.62 19.25 6.84
C GLN A 53 -3.91 18.49 6.47
N ILE A 54 -4.50 18.86 5.33
CA ILE A 54 -5.57 18.09 4.69
C ILE A 54 -4.92 16.82 4.15
N ILE A 55 -5.31 15.66 4.68
CA ILE A 55 -4.94 14.38 4.09
C ILE A 55 -5.61 14.29 2.74
N ARG A 56 -4.83 14.15 1.67
CA ARG A 56 -5.39 13.80 0.37
C ARG A 56 -5.76 12.33 0.42
N THR A 57 -7.01 12.01 0.08
CA THR A 57 -7.52 10.63 0.05
C THR A 57 -6.62 9.70 -0.78
N GLN A 58 -5.96 10.22 -1.81
CA GLN A 58 -4.98 9.51 -2.63
C GLN A 58 -3.74 9.04 -1.85
N GLU A 59 -3.25 9.85 -0.91
CA GLU A 59 -2.11 9.47 -0.06
C GLU A 59 -2.48 8.35 0.89
N LEU A 60 -3.73 8.35 1.38
CA LEU A 60 -4.26 7.25 2.18
C LEU A 60 -4.27 5.95 1.37
N TRP A 61 -4.86 5.94 0.17
CA TRP A 61 -4.91 4.74 -0.68
C TRP A 61 -3.51 4.24 -1.04
N GLN A 62 -2.61 5.14 -1.37
CA GLN A 62 -1.21 4.80 -1.62
C GLN A 62 -0.57 4.14 -0.39
N LYS A 63 -0.84 4.68 0.81
CA LYS A 63 -0.30 4.14 2.05
C LYS A 63 -0.86 2.75 2.37
N VAL A 64 -2.18 2.54 2.30
CA VAL A 64 -2.74 1.21 2.59
C VAL A 64 -2.31 0.18 1.55
N GLY A 65 -2.26 0.54 0.26
CA GLY A 65 -1.76 -0.36 -0.77
C GLY A 65 -0.30 -0.77 -0.53
N GLN A 66 0.57 0.16 -0.14
CA GLN A 66 1.96 -0.17 0.23
C GLN A 66 2.03 -1.11 1.44
N VAL A 67 1.18 -0.92 2.45
CA VAL A 67 1.16 -1.77 3.64
C VAL A 67 0.67 -3.18 3.29
N LEU A 68 -0.40 -3.30 2.50
CA LEU A 68 -0.91 -4.59 2.02
C LEU A 68 0.13 -5.33 1.18
N GLU A 69 0.76 -4.66 0.22
CA GLU A 69 1.83 -5.28 -0.59
C GLU A 69 3.00 -5.71 0.30
N SER A 70 3.39 -4.92 1.30
CA SER A 70 4.50 -5.26 2.21
C SER A 70 4.17 -6.47 3.09
N LYS A 71 2.98 -6.52 3.70
CA LYS A 71 2.52 -7.65 4.52
C LYS A 71 2.49 -8.95 3.70
N ARG A 72 2.06 -8.88 2.44
CA ARG A 72 1.98 -10.04 1.54
C ARG A 72 3.32 -10.44 0.95
N SER A 73 4.19 -9.50 0.58
CA SER A 73 5.54 -9.79 0.10
C SER A 73 6.37 -10.54 1.15
N LEU A 74 6.15 -10.24 2.43
CA LEU A 74 6.77 -10.97 3.55
C LEU A 74 6.18 -12.37 3.76
N THR A 75 4.91 -12.59 3.39
CA THR A 75 4.25 -13.89 3.50
C THR A 75 4.66 -14.84 2.37
N ASP A 76 4.88 -14.30 1.16
CA ASP A 76 5.23 -15.07 -0.04
C ASP A 76 6.71 -15.55 -0.06
N GLN A 77 7.56 -15.08 0.86
CA GLN A 77 8.95 -15.52 1.01
C GLN A 77 9.17 -16.66 2.03
N SER A 78 8.11 -17.30 2.52
CA SER A 78 8.22 -18.53 3.35
C SER A 78 8.24 -19.81 2.52
N SER A 79 8.92 -19.80 1.37
CA SER A 79 9.44 -21.00 0.71
C SER A 79 10.73 -20.68 -0.05
N PRO A 80 11.89 -20.57 0.62
CA PRO A 80 13.11 -21.07 0.04
C PRO A 80 13.09 -22.60 0.18
N ASP A 81 12.84 -23.25 -0.95
CA ASP A 81 13.53 -24.46 -1.39
C ASP A 81 14.36 -25.19 -0.32
N LEU A 82 13.87 -26.36 0.05
CA LEU A 82 14.61 -27.63 0.11
C LEU A 82 16.15 -27.49 0.25
N HIS A 83 16.64 -27.71 1.48
CA HIS A 83 17.99 -28.23 1.67
C HIS A 83 17.87 -29.53 2.46
N MET A 84 17.81 -30.65 1.74
CA MET A 84 18.69 -31.83 1.86
C MET A 84 18.17 -32.96 0.97
#